data_AF-A0AAD5QT10-F1
#
_entry.id   AF-A0AAD5QT10-F1
#
_cell.length_a   1.000
_cell.length_b   1.000
_cell.length_c   1.000
_cell.angle_alpha   90.00
_cell.angle_beta   90.00
_cell.angle_gamma   90.00
#
_symmetry.space_group_name_H-M   'P 1'
#
loop_
_entity.id
_entity.type
_entity.pdbx_description
1 polymer ?
#
loop_
_entity_poly.entity_id
_entity_poly.type
_entity_poly.pdbx_seq_one_letter_code
_entity_poly.pdbx_strand_id
1 'polypeptide(L)' 'MTITDQTRQGALKLINRIRSRVASGEFQAKNHFPSASDMEAMRWDCILETIAERALLNCPENPLPVSAAHGQNYRL' A
#
# COMPACT_ATOMS: atom_id res chain seq x y z
N MET A 1 -2.62 8.89 16.61
CA MET A 1 -3.60 7.87 16.20
C MET A 1 -2.97 6.52 16.42
N THR A 2 -3.75 5.50 16.77
CA THR A 2 -3.23 4.14 16.89
C THR A 2 -4.02 3.27 15.94
N ILE A 3 -3.35 2.77 14.89
CA ILE A 3 -3.93 1.79 13.98
C ILE A 3 -4.02 0.43 14.69
N THR A 4 -5.15 -0.28 14.52
CA THR A 4 -5.37 -1.60 15.11
C THR A 4 -4.78 -2.69 14.22
N ASP A 5 -4.48 -3.86 14.79
CA ASP A 5 -4.01 -5.01 14.02
C ASP A 5 -5.00 -5.47 12.96
N GLN A 6 -6.30 -5.33 13.24
CA GLN A 6 -7.34 -5.60 12.25
C GLN A 6 -7.21 -4.68 11.04
N THR A 7 -6.94 -3.39 11.26
CA THR A 7 -6.73 -2.43 10.17
C THR A 7 -5.43 -2.72 9.41
N ARG A 8 -4.33 -3.04 10.11
CA ARG A 8 -3.06 -3.48 9.48
C ARG A 8 -3.28 -4.70 8.58
N GLN A 9 -3.94 -5.73 9.11
CA GLN A 9 -4.27 -6.95 8.38
C GLN A 9 -5.20 -6.67 7.19
N GLY A 10 -6.19 -5.80 7.36
CA GLY A 10 -7.11 -5.41 6.30
C GLY A 10 -6.38 -4.75 5.13
N ALA A 11 -5.52 -3.77 5.41
CA ALA A 11 -4.71 -3.09 4.41
C ALA A 11 -3.75 -4.05 3.70
N LEU A 12 -3.03 -4.90 4.46
CA LEU A 12 -2.10 -5.88 3.90
C LEU A 12 -2.81 -6.90 3.00
N LYS A 13 -3.94 -7.46 3.47
CA LYS A 13 -4.75 -8.41 2.70
C LYS A 13 -5.29 -7.79 1.42
N LEU A 14 -5.73 -6.53 1.47
CA LEU A 14 -6.23 -5.82 0.29
C LEU A 14 -5.14 -5.70 -0.78
N ILE A 15 -3.96 -5.19 -0.42
CA ILE A 15 -2.88 -5.01 -1.40
C ILE A 15 -2.40 -6.36 -1.95
N ASN A 16 -2.22 -7.37 -1.10
CA ASN A 16 -1.80 -8.70 -1.57
C ASN A 16 -2.86 -9.37 -2.45
N ARG A 17 -4.16 -9.14 -2.20
CA ARG A 17 -5.24 -9.61 -3.09
C ARG A 17 -5.17 -8.95 -4.47
N ILE A 18 -4.89 -7.64 -4.52
CA ILE A 18 -4.71 -6.92 -5.79
C ILE A 18 -3.49 -7.48 -6.52
N ARG A 19 -2.34 -7.60 -5.84
CA ARG A 19 -1.10 -8.17 -6.41
C ARG A 19 -1.31 -9.56 -6.98
N SER A 20 -2.00 -10.44 -6.25
CA SER A 20 -2.30 -11.81 -6.69
C SER A 20 -3.18 -11.83 -7.95
N ARG A 21 -4.20 -10.97 -8.04
CA ARG A 21 -5.05 -10.86 -9.23
C ARG A 21 -4.29 -10.32 -10.44
N VAL A 22 -3.35 -9.40 -10.24
CA VAL A 22 -2.47 -8.92 -11.31
C VAL A 22 -1.56 -10.06 -11.76
N ALA A 23 -0.96 -10.79 -10.82
CA ALA A 23 -0.09 -11.91 -11.11
C ALA A 23 -0.78 -13.00 -11.95
N SER A 24 -2.04 -13.32 -11.65
CA SER A 24 -2.84 -14.28 -12.41
C SER A 24 -3.38 -13.76 -13.75
N GLY A 25 -3.22 -12.46 -14.06
CA GLY A 25 -3.81 -11.83 -15.25
C GLY A 25 -5.33 -11.62 -15.15
N GLU A 26 -5.91 -11.77 -13.97
CA GLU A 26 -7.35 -11.62 -13.72
C GLU A 26 -7.74 -10.18 -13.33
N PHE A 27 -6.77 -9.32 -13.03
CA PHE A 27 -7.05 -7.95 -12.60
C PHE A 27 -7.42 -7.05 -13.79
N GLN A 28 -8.65 -6.53 -13.74
CA GLN A 28 -9.17 -5.53 -14.67
C GLN A 28 -9.05 -4.14 -14.08
N ALA A 29 -8.39 -3.23 -14.79
CA ALA A 29 -8.57 -1.79 -14.61
C ALA A 29 -9.34 -1.25 -15.83
N LYS A 30 -8.77 -0.26 -16.53
CA LYS A 30 -9.32 0.19 -17.82
C LYS A 30 -9.11 -0.85 -18.93
N ASN A 31 -8.01 -1.61 -18.85
CA ASN A 31 -7.66 -2.74 -19.70
C ASN A 31 -7.22 -3.92 -18.81
N HIS A 32 -7.06 -5.11 -19.39
CA HIS A 32 -6.35 -6.22 -18.73
C HIS A 32 -4.89 -5.82 -18.52
N PHE A 33 -4.34 -6.14 -17.34
CA PHE A 33 -2.90 -6.17 -17.16
C PHE A 33 -2.35 -7.56 -17.55
N PRO A 34 -1.13 -7.62 -18.09
CA PRO A 34 -0.46 -8.91 -18.30
C PRO A 34 -0.25 -9.61 -16.94
N SER A 35 -0.20 -10.94 -16.97
CA SER A 35 0.23 -11.73 -15.83
C SER A 35 1.66 -11.39 -15.43
N ALA A 36 2.00 -11.64 -14.17
CA ALA A 36 3.34 -11.39 -13.63
C ALA A 36 3.87 -12.66 -12.97
N SER A 37 5.05 -13.11 -13.39
CA SER A 37 5.67 -14.35 -12.90
C SER A 37 6.42 -14.22 -11.59
N ASP A 38 6.73 -12.99 -11.15
CA ASP A 38 7.57 -12.69 -9.98
C ASP A 38 6.94 -11.59 -9.11
N MET A 39 5.67 -11.81 -8.73
CA MET A 39 4.87 -10.84 -7.96
C MET A 39 4.80 -11.24 -6.48
N GLU A 40 5.85 -10.91 -5.73
CA GLU A 40 5.99 -11.32 -4.33
C GLU A 40 4.91 -10.76 -3.40
N ALA A 41 4.54 -11.53 -2.37
CA ALA A 41 3.61 -11.03 -1.35
C ALA A 41 4.29 -9.96 -0.48
N MET A 42 3.59 -8.86 -0.22
CA MET A 42 4.05 -7.86 0.73
C MET A 42 3.90 -8.37 2.17
N ARG A 43 4.78 -7.90 3.04
CA ARG A 43 4.69 -8.04 4.50
C ARG A 43 4.45 -6.66 5.12
N TRP A 44 3.79 -6.64 6.27
CA TRP A 44 3.70 -5.42 7.06
C TRP A 44 5.07 -5.07 7.64
N ASP A 45 5.40 -3.78 7.65
CA ASP A 45 6.65 -3.25 8.21
C ASP A 45 6.32 -2.06 9.13
N CYS A 46 6.65 -2.19 10.42
CA CYS A 46 6.34 -1.19 11.43
C CYS A 46 7.13 0.12 11.25
N ILE A 47 8.30 0.08 10.60
CA ILE A 47 9.07 1.28 10.28
C ILE A 47 8.36 2.07 9.18
N LEU A 48 7.87 1.39 8.15
CA LEU A 48 7.08 2.03 7.09
C LEU A 48 5.76 2.59 7.61
N GLU A 49 5.09 1.89 8.53
CA GLU A 49 3.92 2.41 9.25
C GLU A 49 4.25 3.72 9.98
N THR A 50 5.33 3.74 10.75
CA THR A 50 5.76 4.94 11.50
C THR A 50 6.02 6.13 10.56
N ILE A 51 6.62 5.86 9.38
CA ILE A 51 6.86 6.89 8.37
C ILE A 51 5.53 7.42 7.82
N ALA A 52 4.57 6.54 7.53
CA ALA A 52 3.24 6.93 7.06
C ALA A 52 2.46 7.74 8.11
N GLU A 53 2.52 7.35 9.40
CA GLU A 53 1.91 8.10 10.49
C GLU A 53 2.49 9.51 10.63
N ARG A 54 3.82 9.64 10.52
CA ARG A 54 4.50 10.95 10.59
C ARG A 54 4.10 11.88 9.45
N ALA A 55 3.87 11.34 8.26
CA ALA A 55 3.45 12.12 7.10
C ALA A 55 2.04 12.74 7.28
N LEU A 56 1.23 12.20 8.19
CA LEU A 56 -0.13 12.64 8.45
C LEU A 56 -0.29 13.41 9.78
N LEU A 57 0.82 13.72 10.47
CA LEU A 57 0.78 14.50 11.70
C LEU A 57 0.15 15.88 11.44
N ASN A 58 -0.85 16.23 12.26
CA ASN A 58 -1.64 17.46 12.14
C ASN A 58 -2.48 17.58 10.86
N CYS A 59 -2.70 16.48 10.14
CA CYS A 59 -3.54 16.43 8.94
C CYS A 59 -3.17 17.52 7.91
N PRO A 60 -1.93 17.52 7.40
CA PRO A 60 -1.48 18.57 6.48
C PRO A 60 -2.30 18.52 5.19
N GLU A 61 -2.67 19.70 4.68
CA GLU A 61 -3.35 19.82 3.39
C GLU A 61 -2.48 19.27 2.24
N ASN A 62 -1.16 19.44 2.36
CA ASN A 62 -0.15 18.89 1.47
C ASN A 62 0.85 18.05 2.29
N PRO A 63 0.76 16.71 2.27
CA PRO A 63 1.71 15.84 2.95
C PRO A 63 3.15 16.04 2.45
N LEU A 64 4.11 15.76 3.32
CA LEU A 64 5.54 15.93 3.00
C LEU A 64 5.92 15.15 1.73
N PRO A 65 6.84 15.70 0.91
CA PRO A 65 7.32 15.00 -0.28
C PRO A 65 7.91 13.64 0.09
N VAL A 66 7.55 12.63 -0.70
CA VAL A 66 8.00 11.25 -0.53
C VAL A 66 9.53 11.22 -0.67
N SER A 67 10.25 10.75 0.36
CA SER A 67 11.68 10.45 0.18
C SER A 67 11.82 9.35 -0.88
N ALA A 68 12.75 9.48 -1.82
CA ALA A 68 12.91 8.53 -2.93
C ALA A 68 13.14 7.06 -2.51
N ALA A 69 13.44 6.82 -1.23
CA ALA A 69 13.69 5.48 -0.68
C ALA A 69 12.42 4.62 -0.51
N HIS A 70 11.24 5.23 -0.31
CA HIS A 70 10.00 4.50 0.02
C HIS A 70 8.80 5.10 -0.70
N GLY A 71 8.14 4.32 -1.55
CA GLY A 71 6.89 4.75 -2.18
C GLY A 71 5.79 5.03 -1.14
N GLN A 72 5.01 6.08 -1.36
CA GLN A 72 3.89 6.46 -0.49
C GLN A 72 2.65 6.74 -1.34
N ASN A 73 1.48 6.32 -0.86
CA ASN A 73 0.19 6.59 -1.47
C ASN A 73 -0.72 7.26 -0.43
N TYR A 74 -1.50 8.25 -0.86
CA TYR A 74 -2.52 8.91 -0.06
C TYR A 74 -3.88 8.65 -0.68
N ARG A 75 -4.92 8.55 0.15
CA ARG A 75 -6.30 8.49 -0.29
C ARG A 75 -7.08 9.60 0.40
N LEU A 76 -7.54 10.56 -0.40
CA LEU A 76 -8.44 11.63 0.00
C LEU A 76 -9.89 11.11 0.08
#